data_AF-A0A0K2TGC5-F1
#
_entry.id   AF-A0A0K2TGC5-F1
#
_cell.length_a   1.000
_cell.length_b   1.000
_cell.length_c   1.000
_cell.angle_alpha   90.00
_cell.angle_beta   90.00
_cell.angle_gamma   90.00
#
_symmetry.space_group_name_H-M   'P 1'
#
loop_
_entity.id
_entity.type
_entity.pdbx_description
1 polymer ?
#
loop_
_entity_poly.entity_id
_entity_poly.type
_entity_poly.pdbx_seq_one_letter_code
_entity_poly.pdbx_strand_id
1 'polypeptide(L)'
;MSIEEKDTKLRGYLEVKLGSRVGINYRRLARKCWRRQWVVMDLVETLDSPALIARIYGSHLHEDRNLPISTITLTDIHALHRAQSRSHQYAFSIDGSGQSLMLSGSSETDSYLWMKSIRDVLWSVSSHAVPFWTLNKYPTHG
;
A
#
# COMPACT_ATOMS: atom_id res chain seq x y z
N MET A 1 -24.97 1.49 -18.19
CA MET A 1 -24.15 2.24 -17.22
C MET A 1 -22.91 1.38 -17.00
N SER A 2 -21.85 1.66 -17.73
CA SER A 2 -20.63 0.86 -17.69
C SER A 2 -19.86 1.24 -16.43
N ILE A 3 -19.64 0.28 -15.54
CA ILE A 3 -18.76 0.48 -14.37
C ILE A 3 -17.35 0.60 -14.94
N GLU A 4 -16.81 1.82 -14.91
CA GLU A 4 -15.43 2.08 -15.28
C GLU A 4 -14.55 1.34 -14.25
N GLU A 5 -13.92 0.26 -14.69
CA GLU A 5 -13.04 -0.56 -13.85
C GLU A 5 -11.79 0.27 -13.54
N LYS A 6 -11.82 1.01 -12.43
CA LYS A 6 -10.69 1.82 -11.97
C LYS A 6 -9.54 0.87 -11.68
N ASP A 7 -8.42 1.04 -12.38
CA ASP A 7 -7.25 0.15 -12.22
C ASP A 7 -6.70 0.30 -10.78
N THR A 8 -7.07 -0.64 -9.91
CA THR A 8 -6.64 -0.68 -8.50
C THR A 8 -5.29 -1.35 -8.33
N LYS A 9 -4.58 -1.62 -9.43
CA LYS A 9 -3.31 -2.35 -9.42
C LYS A 9 -2.14 -1.39 -9.64
N LEU A 10 -1.30 -1.25 -8.63
CA LEU A 10 -0.05 -0.50 -8.73
C LEU A 10 1.12 -1.46 -8.91
N ARG A 11 2.05 -1.15 -9.81
CA ARG A 11 3.22 -2.00 -10.07
C ARG A 11 4.46 -1.20 -10.42
N GLY A 12 5.60 -1.66 -9.94
CA GLY A 12 6.88 -1.03 -10.24
C GLY A 12 8.01 -1.49 -9.33
N TYR A 13 9.21 -0.97 -9.58
CA TYR A 13 10.37 -1.26 -8.75
C TYR A 13 10.40 -0.36 -7.51
N LEU A 14 10.46 -0.98 -6.34
CA LEU A 14 10.69 -0.33 -5.05
C LEU A 14 11.75 -1.10 -4.28
N GLU A 15 12.42 -0.42 -3.35
CA GLU A 15 13.21 -1.11 -2.33
C GLU A 15 12.27 -1.59 -1.23
N VAL A 16 12.25 -2.90 -0.98
CA VAL A 16 11.36 -3.53 0.00
C VAL A 16 12.15 -4.04 1.17
N LYS A 17 11.69 -3.75 2.39
CA LYS A 17 12.25 -4.31 3.62
C LYS A 17 11.45 -5.52 4.05
N LEU A 18 11.90 -6.70 3.64
CA LEU A 18 11.26 -7.95 4.06
C LEU A 18 11.65 -8.33 5.49
N GLY A 19 10.64 -8.72 6.28
CA GLY A 19 10.84 -9.34 7.59
C GLY A 19 11.52 -10.70 7.46
N SER A 20 12.26 -11.11 8.49
CA SER A 20 12.67 -12.51 8.63
C SER A 20 11.40 -13.33 8.79
N ARG A 21 11.03 -14.14 7.80
CA ARG A 21 9.93 -15.08 7.96
C ARG A 21 10.25 -16.02 9.11
N VAL A 22 9.40 -16.02 10.13
CA VAL A 22 9.33 -17.11 11.10
C VAL A 22 8.75 -18.30 10.33
N GLY A 23 9.55 -19.32 10.01
CA GLY A 23 9.00 -20.53 9.40
C GLY A 23 9.95 -21.44 8.62
N ILE A 24 11.20 -21.06 8.33
CA ILE A 24 12.14 -21.99 7.71
C ILE A 24 13.48 -21.94 8.46
N ASN A 25 13.81 -23.06 9.07
CA ASN A 25 15.01 -23.38 9.84
C ASN A 25 16.33 -22.93 9.20
N TYR A 26 16.66 -21.64 9.29
CA TYR A 26 18.02 -21.17 9.02
C TYR A 26 18.55 -20.43 10.24
N ARG A 27 19.48 -21.11 10.92
CA ARG A 27 20.36 -20.66 12.02
C ARG A 27 21.26 -19.45 11.66
N ARG A 28 20.91 -18.66 10.65
CA ARG A 28 21.61 -17.42 10.29
C ARG A 28 20.55 -16.34 10.32
N LEU A 29 20.65 -15.45 11.29
CA LEU A 29 19.86 -14.22 11.44
C LEU A 29 19.53 -13.67 10.03
N ALA A 30 18.33 -13.93 9.52
CA ALA A 30 17.92 -13.41 8.24
C ALA A 30 17.78 -11.91 8.43
N ARG A 31 18.86 -11.20 8.15
CA ARG A 31 18.94 -9.76 8.36
C ARG A 31 17.84 -9.16 7.50
N LYS A 32 16.92 -8.44 8.14
CA LYS A 32 15.99 -7.55 7.44
C LYS A 32 16.83 -6.67 6.53
N CYS A 33 16.78 -6.92 5.24
CA CYS A 33 17.57 -6.21 4.24
C CYS A 33 16.61 -5.58 3.24
N TRP A 34 16.97 -4.38 2.83
CA TRP A 34 16.31 -3.70 1.73
C TRP A 34 16.79 -4.32 0.42
N ARG A 35 15.86 -4.58 -0.49
CA ARG A 35 16.18 -5.09 -1.82
C ARG A 35 15.28 -4.42 -2.85
N ARG A 36 15.87 -3.94 -3.94
CA ARG A 36 15.11 -3.47 -5.10
C ARG A 36 14.41 -4.67 -5.76
N GLN A 37 13.08 -4.63 -5.78
CA GLN A 37 12.24 -5.74 -6.26
C GLN A 37 11.05 -5.20 -7.04
N TRP A 38 10.47 -6.05 -7.89
CA TRP A 38 9.23 -5.73 -8.59
C TRP A 38 8.06 -5.96 -7.64
N VAL A 39 7.36 -4.90 -7.29
CA VAL A 39 6.22 -4.92 -6.37
C VAL A 39 4.96 -4.76 -7.19
N VAL A 40 3.98 -5.61 -6.91
CA VAL A 40 2.63 -5.54 -7.45
C VAL A 40 1.69 -5.42 -6.27
N MET A 41 0.94 -4.32 -6.18
CA MET A 41 -0.04 -4.07 -5.14
C MET A 41 -1.43 -4.14 -5.76
N ASP A 42 -2.22 -5.09 -5.32
CA ASP A 42 -3.66 -5.10 -5.58
C ASP A 42 -4.34 -4.41 -4.40
N LEU A 43 -4.83 -3.21 -4.63
CA LEU A 43 -5.56 -2.44 -3.63
C LEU A 43 -7.03 -2.82 -3.70
N VAL A 44 -7.57 -3.26 -2.57
CA VAL A 44 -8.95 -3.73 -2.47
C VAL A 44 -9.72 -2.71 -1.65
N GLU A 45 -10.60 -1.98 -2.32
CA GLU A 45 -11.61 -1.16 -1.67
C GLU A 45 -12.71 -2.11 -1.17
N THR A 46 -12.79 -2.32 0.15
CA THR A 46 -13.95 -2.98 0.75
C THR A 46 -14.85 -1.92 1.35
N LEU A 47 -16.15 -2.24 1.50
CA LEU A 47 -17.16 -1.33 2.03
C LEU A 47 -16.81 -0.79 3.43
N ASP A 48 -16.08 -1.57 4.23
CA ASP A 48 -15.83 -1.27 5.64
C ASP A 48 -14.38 -0.87 5.93
N SER A 49 -13.39 -1.38 5.17
CA SER A 49 -11.97 -1.10 5.42
C SER A 49 -11.05 -1.37 4.21
N PRO A 50 -10.14 -0.46 3.86
CA PRO A 50 -9.19 -0.70 2.77
C PRO A 50 -8.25 -1.86 3.08
N ALA A 51 -8.00 -2.70 2.08
CA ALA A 51 -7.06 -3.81 2.15
C ALA A 51 -6.07 -3.78 0.97
N LEU A 52 -4.93 -4.47 1.12
CA LEU A 52 -3.86 -4.48 0.12
C LEU A 52 -3.18 -5.84 0.09
N ILE A 53 -3.03 -6.40 -1.10
CA ILE A 53 -2.22 -7.58 -1.35
C ILE A 53 -0.97 -7.16 -2.12
N ALA A 54 0.18 -7.18 -1.46
CA ALA A 54 1.47 -6.91 -2.09
C ALA A 54 2.18 -8.20 -2.46
N ARG A 55 2.40 -8.39 -3.76
CA ARG A 55 3.16 -9.51 -4.34
C ARG A 55 4.52 -9.00 -4.81
N ILE A 56 5.57 -9.67 -4.37
CA ILE A 56 6.95 -9.22 -4.55
C ILE A 56 7.71 -10.24 -5.37
N TYR A 57 8.27 -9.79 -6.48
CA TYR A 57 8.99 -10.60 -7.45
C TYR A 57 10.43 -10.10 -7.59
N GLY A 58 11.33 -10.97 -8.05
CA GLY A 58 12.72 -10.58 -8.30
C GLY A 58 12.86 -9.60 -9.47
N SER A 59 11.91 -9.60 -10.40
CA SER A 59 11.88 -8.78 -11.62
C SER A 59 10.46 -8.76 -12.19
N HIS A 60 10.13 -7.73 -12.97
CA HIS A 60 8.87 -7.64 -13.72
C HIS A 60 8.60 -8.84 -14.64
N LEU A 61 9.64 -9.46 -15.21
CA LEU A 61 9.51 -10.64 -16.07
C LEU A 61 8.95 -11.88 -15.34
N HIS A 62 9.01 -11.87 -14.01
CA HIS A 62 8.54 -12.97 -13.18
C HIS A 62 7.08 -12.85 -12.78
N GLU A 63 6.43 -11.70 -12.97
CA GLU A 63 5.04 -11.47 -12.53
C GLU A 63 4.08 -12.53 -13.08
N ASP A 64 4.21 -12.86 -14.38
CA ASP A 64 3.33 -13.81 -15.08
C ASP A 64 3.89 -15.24 -15.16
N ARG A 65 5.16 -15.43 -14.77
CA ARG A 65 5.90 -16.68 -15.02
C ARG A 65 6.18 -17.49 -13.76
N ASN A 66 6.32 -16.82 -12.63
CA ASN A 66 6.78 -17.43 -11.38
C ASN A 66 5.86 -17.05 -10.22
N LEU A 67 5.92 -17.84 -9.15
CA LEU A 67 5.32 -17.46 -7.88
C LEU A 67 6.07 -16.27 -7.26
N PRO A 68 5.38 -15.38 -6.52
CA PRO A 68 6.03 -14.28 -5.84
C PRO A 68 7.02 -14.80 -4.80
N ILE A 69 8.17 -14.13 -4.68
CA ILE A 69 9.14 -14.34 -3.60
C ILE A 69 8.44 -14.13 -2.27
N SER A 70 7.60 -13.09 -2.18
CA SER A 70 6.78 -12.82 -1.00
C SER A 70 5.43 -12.23 -1.32
N THR A 71 4.44 -12.65 -0.54
CA THR A 71 3.10 -12.07 -0.52
C THR A 71 2.86 -11.51 0.88
N ILE A 72 2.43 -10.25 0.95
CA ILE A 72 2.11 -9.55 2.19
C ILE A 72 0.68 -9.04 2.04
N THR A 73 -0.20 -9.44 2.96
CA THR A 73 -1.60 -9.04 2.97
C THR A 73 -1.85 -8.10 4.13
N LEU A 74 -2.18 -6.84 3.84
CA LEU A 74 -2.59 -5.87 4.84
C LEU A 74 -4.11 -5.79 4.84
N THR A 75 -4.73 -6.06 6.00
CA THR A 75 -6.13 -5.78 6.26
C THR A 75 -6.24 -4.54 7.12
N ASP A 76 -7.41 -3.89 7.15
CA ASP A 76 -7.70 -2.72 7.99
C ASP A 76 -6.60 -1.65 7.91
N ILE A 77 -6.28 -1.24 6.67
CA ILE A 77 -5.23 -0.24 6.43
C ILE A 77 -5.67 1.09 7.04
N HIS A 78 -4.89 1.56 8.01
CA HIS A 78 -5.23 2.76 8.77
C HIS A 78 -4.18 3.85 8.65
N ALA A 79 -2.99 3.55 8.11
CA ALA A 79 -1.95 4.56 7.92
C ALA A 79 -1.12 4.34 6.65
N LEU A 80 -0.80 5.46 6.01
CA LEU A 80 0.22 5.59 4.98
C LEU A 80 1.07 6.82 5.27
N HIS A 81 2.34 6.63 5.63
CA HIS A 81 3.17 7.71 6.12
C HIS A 81 4.65 7.52 5.74
N ARG A 82 5.42 8.62 5.75
CA ARG A 82 6.88 8.57 5.58
C ARG A 82 7.49 7.89 6.79
N ALA A 83 8.40 6.96 6.57
CA ALA A 83 9.06 6.21 7.62
C ALA A 83 10.50 6.68 7.78
N GLN A 84 10.96 6.84 9.03
CA GLN A 84 12.35 7.16 9.30
C GLN A 84 13.21 5.90 9.16
N SER A 85 14.17 5.92 8.24
CA SER A 85 15.15 4.84 8.06
C SER A 85 16.55 5.43 7.91
N ARG A 86 17.50 4.92 8.70
CA ARG A 86 18.92 5.34 8.64
C ARG A 86 19.60 5.04 7.30
N SER A 87 19.07 4.08 6.54
CA SER A 87 19.68 3.61 5.29
C SER A 87 18.88 3.98 4.04
N HIS A 88 17.62 4.40 4.20
CA HIS A 88 16.69 4.64 3.08
C HIS A 88 15.92 5.92 3.38
N GLN A 89 16.43 7.04 2.88
CA GLN A 89 15.92 8.37 3.21
C GLN A 89 14.48 8.59 2.72
N TYR A 90 14.08 7.88 1.67
CA TYR A 90 12.75 8.00 1.06
C TYR A 90 11.83 6.83 1.42
N ALA A 91 12.03 6.25 2.60
CA ALA A 91 11.21 5.17 3.09
C ALA A 91 9.79 5.65 3.46
N PHE A 92 8.81 4.76 3.26
CA PHE A 92 7.43 4.92 3.67
C PHE A 92 6.86 3.58 4.15
N SER A 93 5.83 3.65 4.98
CA SER A 93 5.14 2.49 5.54
C SER A 93 3.65 2.53 5.20
N ILE A 94 3.10 1.37 4.87
CA ILE A 94 1.66 1.12 4.85
C ILE A 94 1.36 0.21 6.04
N ASP A 95 0.52 0.67 6.97
CA ASP A 95 0.22 -0.08 8.19
C ASP A 95 -1.22 -0.60 8.14
N GLY A 96 -1.36 -1.90 8.38
CA GLY A 96 -2.64 -2.58 8.55
C GLY A 96 -2.70 -3.29 9.90
N SER A 97 -3.77 -4.04 10.12
CA SER A 97 -3.94 -4.87 11.31
C SER A 97 -2.86 -5.95 11.35
N GLY A 98 -2.06 -5.95 12.43
CA GLY A 98 -1.08 -6.99 12.73
C GLY A 98 0.25 -6.94 11.96
N GLN A 99 0.38 -6.16 10.89
CA GLN A 99 1.65 -5.99 10.17
C GLN A 99 1.71 -4.71 9.34
N SER A 100 2.93 -4.34 8.94
CA SER A 100 3.19 -3.21 8.04
C SER A 100 4.10 -3.58 6.87
N LEU A 101 3.92 -2.87 5.76
CA LEU A 101 4.74 -2.98 4.56
C LEU A 101 5.67 -1.77 4.46
N MET A 102 6.97 -2.02 4.61
CA MET A 102 8.02 -1.00 4.55
C MET A 102 8.67 -0.97 3.15
N LEU A 103 8.61 0.19 2.52
CA LEU A 103 9.03 0.44 1.14
C LEU A 103 9.90 1.69 1.07
N SER A 104 10.67 1.85 0.00
CA SER A 104 11.39 3.08 -0.31
C SER A 104 11.45 3.27 -1.82
N GLY A 105 11.16 4.50 -2.27
CA GLY A 105 11.42 4.91 -3.63
C GLY A 105 12.90 5.26 -3.82
N SER A 106 13.28 5.46 -5.07
CA SER A 106 14.64 5.84 -5.49
C SER A 106 14.94 7.34 -5.29
N SER A 107 13.90 8.15 -5.14
CA SER A 107 13.96 9.57 -4.85
C SER A 107 12.79 10.02 -3.97
N GLU A 108 12.83 11.25 -3.50
CA GLU A 108 11.69 11.86 -2.79
C GLU A 108 10.46 11.93 -3.68
N THR A 109 10.61 12.37 -4.94
CA THR A 109 9.52 12.45 -5.91
C THR A 109 8.92 11.08 -6.20
N ASP A 110 9.76 10.07 -6.40
CA ASP A 110 9.32 8.69 -6.65
C ASP A 110 8.48 8.16 -5.48
N SER A 111 8.98 8.31 -4.26
CA SER A 111 8.26 7.89 -3.05
C SER A 111 6.95 8.66 -2.86
N TYR A 112 6.96 9.97 -3.12
CA TYR A 112 5.76 10.79 -3.07
C TYR A 112 4.71 10.35 -4.10
N LEU A 113 5.11 10.06 -5.34
CA LEU A 113 4.20 9.60 -6.38
C LEU A 113 3.57 8.26 -6.00
N TRP A 114 4.35 7.32 -5.48
CA TRP A 114 3.84 6.05 -4.94
C TRP A 114 2.84 6.26 -3.81
N MET A 115 3.20 7.05 -2.80
CA MET A 115 2.30 7.34 -1.69
C MET A 115 1.01 8.03 -2.16
N LYS A 116 1.12 8.93 -3.14
CA LYS A 116 -0.04 9.60 -3.74
C LYS A 116 -0.94 8.59 -4.45
N SER A 117 -0.39 7.75 -5.33
CA SER A 117 -1.16 6.73 -6.04
C SER A 117 -1.84 5.74 -5.10
N ILE A 118 -1.16 5.30 -4.04
CA ILE A 118 -1.76 4.43 -3.01
C ILE A 118 -2.92 5.16 -2.33
N ARG A 119 -2.73 6.44 -1.97
CA ARG A 119 -3.77 7.23 -1.30
C ARG A 119 -4.98 7.48 -2.19
N ASP A 120 -4.75 7.79 -3.46
CA ASP A 120 -5.79 8.05 -4.46
C ASP A 120 -6.66 6.81 -4.75
N VAL A 121 -6.14 5.61 -4.45
CA VAL A 121 -6.90 4.35 -4.55
C VAL A 121 -7.58 4.00 -3.22
N LEU A 122 -6.86 3.99 -2.09
CA LEU A 122 -7.40 3.54 -0.79
C LEU A 122 -8.35 4.55 -0.13
N TRP A 123 -8.11 5.83 -0.33
CA TRP A 123 -8.90 6.92 0.24
C TRP A 123 -9.31 7.91 -0.86
N SER A 124 -9.63 7.38 -2.05
CA SER A 124 -10.28 8.16 -3.10
C SER A 124 -11.45 8.87 -2.44
N VAL A 125 -11.33 10.19 -2.24
CA VAL A 125 -12.34 10.96 -1.52
C VAL A 125 -13.68 10.59 -2.09
N SER A 126 -14.51 10.03 -1.22
CA SER A 126 -15.92 9.81 -1.46
C SER A 126 -16.47 11.09 -2.09
N SER A 127 -16.73 11.04 -3.39
CA SER A 127 -17.57 12.03 -4.07
C SER A 127 -19.04 11.97 -3.58
N HIS A 128 -19.28 11.17 -2.54
CA HIS A 128 -20.49 11.07 -1.74
C HIS A 128 -20.30 11.57 -0.29
N ALA A 129 -19.21 12.27 0.03
CA ALA A 129 -19.18 13.11 1.22
C ALA A 129 -20.10 14.32 0.96
N VAL A 130 -21.40 14.13 1.22
CA VAL A 130 -22.31 15.26 1.39
C VAL A 130 -21.67 16.15 2.45
N PRO A 131 -21.37 17.43 2.16
CA PRO A 131 -20.76 18.31 3.14
C PRO A 131 -21.66 18.32 4.38
N PHE A 132 -21.09 18.01 5.55
CA PHE A 132 -21.81 18.02 6.84
C PHE A 132 -22.54 19.36 7.12
N TRP A 133 -22.19 20.42 6.39
CA TRP A 133 -22.80 21.75 6.44
C TRP A 133 -24.15 21.89 5.70
N THR A 134 -24.64 20.87 4.97
CA THR A 134 -25.95 20.96 4.28
C THR A 134 -27.14 20.49 5.13
N LEU A 135 -26.93 19.98 6.35
CA LEU A 135 -28.01 19.49 7.21
C LEU A 135 -28.33 20.43 8.38
N ASN A 136 -28.56 21.73 8.12
CA ASN A 136 -29.19 22.63 9.12
C ASN A 136 -29.69 23.95 8.50
N LYS A 137 -30.59 23.88 7.52
CA LYS A 137 -31.40 25.05 7.13
C LYS A 137 -32.85 24.68 6.85
N TYR A 138 -33.58 24.30 7.89
CA TYR A 138 -35.02 24.60 7.96
C TYR A 138 -35.37 24.98 9.40
N PRO A 139 -35.54 26.27 9.71
CA PRO A 139 -36.33 26.65 10.87
C PRO A 139 -37.80 26.41 10.52
N THR A 140 -38.42 25.48 11.24
CA THR A 140 -39.87 25.38 11.36
C THR A 140 -40.39 26.62 12.09
N HIS A 141 -41.08 27.49 11.36
CA HIS A 141 -42.10 28.39 11.89
C HIS A 141 -43.26 28.28 10.88
N GLY A 142 -44.46 27.88 11.25
CA GLY A 142 -45.20 28.28 12.45
C GLY A 142 -46.14 29.39 12.01
#